data_AF-A0AA96VTX3-F1
#
_entry.id   AF-A0AA96VTX3-F1
#
_cell.length_a   1.000
_cell.length_b   1.000
_cell.length_c   1.000
_cell.angle_alpha   90.00
_cell.angle_beta   90.00
_cell.angle_gamma   90.00
#
_symmetry.space_group_name_H-M   'P 1'
#
loop_
_entity.id
_entity.type
_entity.pdbx_description
1 polymer ?
#
loop_
_entity_poly.entity_id
_entity_poly.type
_entity_poly.pdbx_seq_one_letter_code
_entity_poly.pdbx_strand_id
1 'polypeptide(L)'
;MKLAYSRILAAMILGSSMSFAAEATNLEEVFTQGEISNTLGWFGQHIDAKGNTANSGFSNGYLNVGFETAPLHGVSFGVSGWGSVKTSEKNDDDYKSAIADQSVLSQAYVKIEHEGMGKVILGRQAVDFNWLTDYIDGVTAEISAVENLVISMAWARCQTKC
;
A
#
# COMPACT_ATOMS: atom_id res chain seq x y z
N MET A 1 -0.36 15.20 32.55
CA MET A 1 -0.79 14.92 31.16
C MET A 1 0.22 14.12 30.30
N LYS A 2 1.36 13.63 30.81
CA LYS A 2 2.36 12.89 29.99
C LYS A 2 2.11 11.39 29.80
N LEU A 3 1.29 10.76 30.64
CA LEU A 3 1.13 9.29 30.68
C LEU A 3 0.10 8.73 29.69
N ALA A 4 -0.87 9.53 29.24
CA ALA A 4 -1.90 9.06 28.29
C ALA A 4 -1.34 8.84 26.88
N TYR A 5 -0.47 9.72 26.41
CA TYR A 5 0.18 9.61 25.10
C TYR A 5 1.10 8.40 24.99
N SER A 6 1.78 8.04 26.09
CA SER A 6 2.68 6.87 26.14
C SER A 6 1.95 5.54 25.92
N ARG A 7 0.66 5.45 26.30
CA ARG A 7 -0.13 4.22 26.11
C ARG A 7 -0.65 4.09 24.67
N ILE A 8 -0.99 5.21 24.03
CA ILE A 8 -1.43 5.26 22.64
C ILE A 8 -0.25 4.96 21.69
N LEU A 9 0.93 5.51 21.98
CA LEU A 9 2.17 5.20 21.23
C LEU A 9 2.62 3.74 21.41
N ALA A 10 2.54 3.20 22.62
CA ALA A 10 2.89 1.80 22.87
C ALA A 10 1.93 0.82 22.16
N ALA A 11 0.62 1.14 22.10
CA ALA A 11 -0.36 0.34 21.36
C ALA A 11 -0.12 0.35 19.84
N MET A 12 0.34 1.47 19.27
CA MET A 12 0.71 1.55 17.85
C MET A 12 1.98 0.77 17.50
N ILE A 13 2.96 0.68 18.43
CA ILE A 13 4.22 -0.03 18.18
C ILE A 13 4.04 -1.55 18.38
N LEU A 14 3.23 -1.96 19.37
CA LEU A 14 3.02 -3.38 19.69
C LEU A 14 1.99 -4.09 18.80
N GLY A 15 1.18 -3.37 18.02
CA GLY A 15 0.21 -3.95 17.08
C GLY A 15 0.81 -4.55 15.80
N SER A 16 2.14 -4.49 15.63
CA SER A 16 2.85 -5.02 14.46
C SER A 16 3.24 -6.50 14.59
N SER A 17 2.68 -7.24 15.55
CA SER A 17 2.97 -8.65 15.72
C SER A 17 2.42 -9.46 14.54
N MET A 18 3.36 -9.98 13.76
CA MET A 18 3.23 -10.98 12.69
C MET A 18 2.00 -11.87 12.89
N SER A 19 0.99 -11.65 12.05
CA SER A 19 -0.11 -12.59 11.88
C SER A 19 0.30 -13.53 10.75
N PHE A 20 0.64 -14.77 11.08
CA PHE A 20 0.54 -15.83 10.07
C PHE A 20 -0.96 -15.94 9.79
N ALA A 21 -1.40 -15.51 8.60
CA ALA A 21 -2.79 -15.58 8.23
C ALA A 21 -3.23 -17.05 8.27
N ALA A 22 -3.91 -17.45 9.35
CA ALA A 22 -4.51 -18.75 9.44
C ALA A 22 -5.58 -18.85 8.36
N GLU A 23 -5.71 -20.02 7.73
CA GLU A 23 -6.76 -20.24 6.75
C GLU A 23 -8.11 -20.15 7.45
N ALA A 24 -8.94 -19.21 7.02
CA ALA A 24 -10.28 -19.02 7.55
C ALA A 24 -11.16 -20.20 7.14
N THR A 25 -12.01 -20.68 8.06
CA THR A 25 -12.92 -21.81 7.80
C THR A 25 -14.32 -21.36 7.40
N ASN A 26 -14.64 -20.08 7.63
CA ASN A 26 -15.95 -19.49 7.37
C ASN A 26 -15.84 -17.99 7.04
N LEU A 27 -16.92 -17.41 6.52
CA LEU A 27 -16.93 -16.01 6.10
C LEU A 27 -16.74 -15.02 7.25
N GLU A 28 -17.11 -15.35 8.48
CA GLU A 28 -16.89 -14.47 9.64
C GLU A 28 -15.39 -14.37 9.96
N GLU A 29 -14.68 -15.50 9.89
CA GLU A 29 -13.23 -15.57 10.07
C GLU A 29 -12.46 -14.81 8.98
N VAL A 30 -12.94 -14.86 7.73
CA VAL A 30 -12.34 -14.12 6.59
C VAL A 30 -12.20 -12.62 6.89
N PHE A 31 -13.20 -12.02 7.53
CA PHE A 31 -13.19 -10.59 7.85
C PHE A 31 -12.57 -10.29 9.22
N THR A 32 -12.73 -11.18 10.20
CA THR A 32 -12.21 -10.93 11.57
C THR A 32 -10.73 -11.21 11.69
N GLN A 33 -10.19 -12.16 10.92
CA GLN A 33 -8.77 -12.50 10.87
C GLN A 33 -8.04 -11.78 9.72
N GLY A 34 -8.73 -10.91 8.98
CA GLY A 34 -8.11 -10.09 7.95
C GLY A 34 -7.06 -9.14 8.51
N GLU A 35 -6.08 -8.81 7.69
CA GLU A 35 -4.98 -7.91 8.04
C GLU A 35 -5.34 -6.46 7.68
N ILE A 36 -5.20 -5.56 8.65
CA ILE A 36 -5.26 -4.12 8.41
C ILE A 36 -3.84 -3.61 8.25
N SER A 37 -3.55 -3.01 7.10
CA SER A 37 -2.31 -2.28 6.85
C SER A 37 -2.56 -0.78 6.93
N ASN A 38 -1.68 -0.04 7.60
CA ASN A 38 -1.80 1.39 7.68
C ASN A 38 -0.43 2.07 7.62
N THR A 39 -0.38 3.23 6.99
CA THR A 39 0.83 4.07 6.95
C THR A 39 0.41 5.50 7.14
N LEU A 40 0.92 6.15 8.18
CA LEU A 40 0.75 7.57 8.42
C LEU A 40 2.12 8.23 8.30
N GLY A 41 2.20 9.30 7.53
CA GLY A 41 3.45 10.02 7.32
C GLY A 41 3.24 11.51 7.12
N TRP A 42 4.36 12.23 7.18
CA TRP A 42 4.44 13.64 6.84
C TRP A 42 5.58 13.81 5.85
N PHE A 43 5.31 14.48 4.75
CA PHE A 43 6.29 14.80 3.72
C PHE A 43 6.39 16.31 3.53
N GLY A 44 7.57 16.79 3.17
CA GLY A 44 7.81 18.20 2.90
C GLY A 44 9.00 18.38 1.98
N GLN A 45 8.85 19.27 1.01
CA GLN A 45 9.88 19.60 0.04
C GLN A 45 10.06 21.12 -0.02
N HIS A 46 11.33 21.54 -0.09
CA HIS A 46 11.72 22.92 -0.33
C HIS A 46 12.70 22.96 -1.49
N ILE A 47 12.45 23.81 -2.47
CA ILE A 47 13.32 24.00 -3.63
C ILE A 47 13.70 25.48 -3.71
N ASP A 48 14.99 25.74 -3.50
CA ASP A 48 15.58 27.06 -3.74
C ASP A 48 16.13 27.12 -5.16
N ALA A 49 15.49 27.92 -6.00
CA ALA A 49 15.87 28.08 -7.39
C ALA A 49 16.84 29.27 -7.53
N LYS A 50 17.85 29.13 -8.40
CA LYS A 50 18.80 30.23 -8.72
C LYS A 50 18.29 31.02 -9.92
N GLY A 51 18.50 32.35 -9.89
CA GLY A 51 18.14 33.24 -10.99
C GLY A 51 16.73 33.81 -10.86
N ASN A 52 15.97 33.83 -11.96
CA ASN A 52 14.61 34.43 -12.03
C ASN A 52 13.47 33.44 -11.76
N THR A 53 13.77 32.19 -11.42
CA THR A 53 12.76 31.18 -11.08
C THR A 53 12.34 31.36 -9.62
N ALA A 54 11.04 31.38 -9.34
CA ALA A 54 10.54 31.46 -7.97
C ALA A 54 10.92 30.19 -7.17
N ASN A 55 11.26 30.37 -5.89
CA ASN A 55 11.42 29.25 -4.97
C ASN A 55 10.08 28.57 -4.75
N SER A 56 10.03 27.25 -4.65
CA SER A 56 8.80 26.50 -4.38
C SER A 56 8.95 25.62 -3.14
N GLY A 57 7.82 25.28 -2.54
CA GLY A 57 7.84 24.31 -1.45
C GLY A 57 6.45 24.00 -0.93
N PHE A 58 6.27 22.78 -0.48
CA PHE A 58 5.03 22.33 0.14
C PHE A 58 5.33 21.29 1.20
N SER A 59 4.37 21.09 2.09
CA SER A 59 4.35 19.93 2.97
C SER A 59 2.93 19.41 3.14
N ASN A 60 2.84 18.12 3.44
CA ASN A 60 1.60 17.38 3.50
C ASN A 60 1.68 16.24 4.51
N GLY A 61 0.55 16.00 5.17
CA GLY A 61 0.31 14.75 5.87
C GLY A 61 -0.32 13.75 4.90
N TYR A 62 0.02 12.48 5.01
CA TYR A 62 -0.61 11.43 4.22
C TYR A 62 -0.93 10.19 5.06
N LEU A 63 -2.00 9.52 4.68
CA LEU A 63 -2.48 8.29 5.29
C LEU A 63 -2.77 7.27 4.18
N ASN A 64 -2.27 6.07 4.34
CA ASN A 64 -2.72 4.89 3.60
C ASN A 64 -3.42 3.94 4.57
N VAL A 65 -4.55 3.39 4.15
CA VAL A 65 -5.25 2.32 4.86
C VAL A 65 -5.58 1.23 3.86
N GLY A 66 -5.21 0.00 4.21
CA GLY A 66 -5.52 -1.20 3.47
C GLY A 66 -6.14 -2.26 4.36
N PHE A 67 -6.93 -3.12 3.75
CA PHE A 67 -7.49 -4.30 4.38
C PHE A 67 -7.35 -5.47 3.41
N GLU A 68 -6.76 -6.56 3.90
CA GLU A 68 -6.72 -7.84 3.21
C GLU A 68 -7.49 -8.87 4.02
N THR A 69 -8.41 -9.60 3.40
CA THR A 69 -9.14 -10.66 4.08
C THR A 69 -8.22 -11.85 4.35
N ALA A 70 -8.50 -12.61 5.41
CA ALA A 70 -7.83 -13.89 5.60
C ALA A 70 -8.14 -14.85 4.43
N PRO A 71 -7.20 -15.73 4.05
CA PRO A 71 -7.42 -16.66 2.96
C PRO A 71 -8.51 -17.67 3.33
N LEU A 72 -9.50 -17.84 2.44
CA LEU A 72 -10.51 -18.92 2.50
C LEU A 72 -10.28 -19.83 1.31
N HIS A 73 -9.89 -21.09 1.56
CA HIS A 73 -9.52 -22.04 0.50
C HIS A 73 -8.42 -21.51 -0.43
N GLY A 74 -7.46 -20.79 0.14
CA GLY A 74 -6.36 -20.16 -0.60
C GLY A 74 -6.73 -18.87 -1.34
N VAL A 75 -7.93 -18.32 -1.17
CA VAL A 75 -8.37 -17.08 -1.83
C VAL A 75 -8.51 -15.93 -0.82
N SER A 76 -7.88 -14.79 -1.12
CA SER A 76 -7.94 -13.55 -0.34
C SER A 76 -8.36 -12.36 -1.21
N PHE A 77 -8.98 -11.36 -0.60
CA PHE A 77 -9.30 -10.09 -1.24
C PHE A 77 -8.60 -8.94 -0.53
N GLY A 78 -7.93 -8.07 -1.28
CA GLY A 78 -7.22 -6.92 -0.76
C GLY A 78 -7.70 -5.62 -1.37
N VAL A 79 -7.87 -4.59 -0.54
CA VAL A 79 -8.18 -3.23 -0.97
C VAL A 79 -7.36 -2.23 -0.17
N SER A 80 -6.83 -1.20 -0.81
CA SER A 80 -6.18 -0.10 -0.10
C SER A 80 -6.42 1.24 -0.77
N GLY A 81 -6.47 2.27 0.06
CA GLY A 81 -6.64 3.65 -0.35
C GLY A 81 -5.61 4.55 0.31
N TRP A 82 -5.18 5.57 -0.44
CA TRP A 82 -4.29 6.61 0.03
C TRP A 82 -5.03 7.95 0.06
N GLY A 83 -4.71 8.79 1.04
CA GLY A 83 -5.20 10.15 1.14
C GLY A 83 -4.13 11.09 1.66
N SER A 84 -4.15 12.34 1.23
CA SER A 84 -3.24 13.38 1.70
C SER A 84 -3.88 14.74 1.83
N VAL A 85 -3.42 15.45 2.85
CA VAL A 85 -3.87 16.78 3.22
C VAL A 85 -2.67 17.71 3.22
N LYS A 86 -2.83 18.85 2.57
CA LYS A 86 -1.86 19.95 2.61
C LYS A 86 -1.74 20.50 4.02
N THR A 87 -0.51 20.67 4.49
CA THR A 87 -0.23 21.32 5.79
C THR A 87 0.40 22.69 5.62
N SER A 88 1.23 22.88 4.60
CA SER A 88 1.84 24.18 4.27
C SER A 88 2.24 24.25 2.79
N GLU A 89 2.23 25.45 2.22
CA GLU A 89 2.81 25.76 0.90
C GLU A 89 3.52 27.11 0.95
N LYS A 90 4.56 27.26 0.12
CA LYS A 90 5.36 28.50 0.02
C LYS A 90 4.68 29.50 -0.92
N ASN A 91 4.21 29.01 -2.06
CA ASN A 91 3.36 29.77 -2.98
C ASN A 91 2.01 29.07 -3.16
N ASP A 92 1.02 29.84 -3.57
CA ASP A 92 -0.29 29.30 -3.94
C ASP A 92 -0.13 28.22 -5.03
N ASP A 93 -0.83 27.11 -4.86
CA ASP A 93 -0.87 25.95 -5.75
C ASP A 93 0.40 25.07 -5.85
N ASP A 94 1.48 25.36 -5.13
CA ASP A 94 2.68 24.49 -5.06
C ASP A 94 2.30 23.04 -4.68
N TYR A 95 1.38 22.89 -3.72
CA TYR A 95 0.88 21.58 -3.31
C TYR A 95 0.06 20.88 -4.39
N LYS A 96 -0.88 21.58 -5.05
CA LYS A 96 -1.76 20.97 -6.06
C LYS A 96 -0.99 20.59 -7.32
N SER A 97 0.07 21.34 -7.65
CA SER A 97 0.96 21.02 -8.76
C SER A 97 1.79 19.75 -8.47
N ALA A 98 2.09 19.46 -7.21
CA ALA A 98 2.88 18.30 -6.82
C ALA A 98 2.00 17.06 -6.52
N ILE A 99 0.85 17.25 -5.89
CA ILE A 99 -0.12 16.21 -5.54
C ILE A 99 -1.43 16.50 -6.25
N ALA A 100 -1.60 15.89 -7.42
CA ALA A 100 -2.78 16.07 -8.26
C ALA A 100 -4.05 15.51 -7.61
N ASP A 101 -3.94 14.32 -7.00
CA ASP A 101 -5.06 13.61 -6.37
C ASP A 101 -4.85 13.56 -4.86
N GLN A 102 -5.80 14.14 -4.11
CA GLN A 102 -5.76 14.15 -2.65
C GLN A 102 -6.22 12.83 -2.03
N SER A 103 -6.86 11.97 -2.82
CA SER A 103 -7.22 10.61 -2.44
C SER A 103 -7.26 9.69 -3.66
N VAL A 104 -6.85 8.45 -3.50
CA VAL A 104 -6.84 7.46 -4.57
C VAL A 104 -7.05 6.06 -4.01
N LEU A 105 -7.84 5.24 -4.71
CA LEU A 105 -7.87 3.80 -4.49
C LEU A 105 -6.58 3.19 -5.07
N SER A 106 -5.62 2.92 -4.20
CA SER A 106 -4.28 2.46 -4.59
C SER A 106 -4.27 1.00 -5.01
N GLN A 107 -5.03 0.13 -4.32
CA GLN A 107 -5.07 -1.31 -4.62
C GLN A 107 -6.49 -1.86 -4.50
N ALA A 108 -6.79 -2.83 -5.35
CA ALA A 108 -8.01 -3.63 -5.34
C ALA A 108 -7.71 -4.93 -6.10
N TYR A 109 -7.52 -6.04 -5.39
CA TYR A 109 -7.07 -7.29 -5.97
C TYR A 109 -7.69 -8.52 -5.31
N VAL A 110 -7.68 -9.62 -6.06
CA VAL A 110 -7.91 -10.97 -5.56
C VAL A 110 -6.59 -11.71 -5.60
N LYS A 111 -6.20 -12.35 -4.50
CA LYS A 111 -5.00 -13.17 -4.38
C LYS A 111 -5.42 -14.63 -4.22
N ILE A 112 -4.79 -15.52 -4.98
CA ILE A 112 -4.96 -16.96 -4.88
C ILE A 112 -3.59 -17.53 -4.55
N GLU A 113 -3.43 -18.14 -3.39
CA GLU A 113 -2.17 -18.65 -2.89
C GLU A 113 -2.33 -20.10 -2.41
N HIS A 114 -1.37 -20.93 -2.79
CA HIS A 114 -1.31 -22.32 -2.37
C HIS A 114 0.09 -22.67 -1.87
N GLU A 115 0.14 -23.27 -0.69
CA GLU A 115 1.39 -23.71 -0.07
C GLU A 115 2.14 -24.67 -1.01
N GLY A 116 3.42 -24.38 -1.26
CA GLY A 116 4.29 -25.19 -2.12
C GLY A 116 4.06 -25.04 -3.63
N MET A 117 3.07 -24.27 -4.10
CA MET A 117 2.88 -23.99 -5.54
C MET A 117 3.16 -22.54 -5.90
N GLY A 118 2.84 -21.60 -5.01
CA GLY A 118 3.05 -20.17 -5.19
C GLY A 118 1.73 -19.37 -5.14
N LYS A 119 1.71 -18.19 -5.77
CA LYS A 119 0.58 -17.26 -5.71
C LYS A 119 0.27 -16.61 -7.05
N VAL A 120 -1.00 -16.26 -7.26
CA VAL A 120 -1.50 -15.50 -8.39
C VAL A 120 -2.32 -14.32 -7.86
N ILE A 121 -2.08 -13.12 -8.36
CA ILE A 121 -2.81 -11.91 -7.96
C ILE A 121 -3.43 -11.27 -9.19
N LEU A 122 -4.72 -10.94 -9.07
CA LEU A 122 -5.56 -10.39 -10.13
C LEU A 122 -6.09 -9.02 -9.70
N GLY A 123 -5.91 -8.00 -10.54
CA GLY A 123 -6.44 -6.65 -10.33
C GLY A 123 -5.36 -5.60 -10.13
N ARG A 124 -5.72 -4.52 -9.41
CA ARG A 124 -4.83 -3.40 -9.10
C ARG A 124 -4.00 -3.71 -7.87
N GLN A 125 -2.69 -3.77 -8.03
CA GLN A 125 -1.74 -4.19 -6.99
C GLN A 125 -0.42 -3.43 -7.11
N ALA A 126 0.30 -3.32 -5.99
CA ALA A 126 1.70 -2.92 -6.00
C ALA A 126 2.59 -4.13 -6.36
N VAL A 127 3.53 -3.94 -7.28
CA VAL A 127 4.50 -4.96 -7.68
C VAL A 127 5.92 -4.42 -7.50
N ASP A 128 6.82 -5.31 -7.13
CA ASP A 128 8.25 -5.01 -6.98
C ASP A 128 9.07 -6.13 -7.62
N PHE A 129 8.93 -6.28 -8.93
CA PHE A 129 9.82 -7.12 -9.72
C PHE A 129 10.99 -6.28 -10.23
N ASN A 130 12.15 -6.91 -10.39
CA ASN A 130 13.34 -6.27 -10.97
C ASN A 130 13.09 -5.61 -12.34
N TRP A 131 12.02 -6.01 -13.04
CA TRP A 131 11.66 -5.55 -14.39
C TRP A 131 10.27 -4.88 -14.46
N LEU A 132 9.52 -4.82 -13.36
CA LEU A 132 8.20 -4.19 -13.28
C LEU A 132 7.91 -3.74 -11.85
N THR A 133 7.82 -2.43 -11.65
CA THR A 133 7.66 -1.78 -10.35
C THR A 133 6.38 -0.96 -10.27
N ASP A 134 6.07 -0.47 -9.07
CA ASP A 134 4.96 0.42 -8.74
C ASP A 134 3.58 -0.27 -8.83
N TYR A 135 2.53 0.51 -9.13
CA TYR A 135 1.17 0.02 -9.21
C TYR A 135 0.82 -0.40 -10.63
N ILE A 136 0.33 -1.63 -10.78
CA ILE A 136 -0.18 -2.16 -12.04
C ILE A 136 -1.62 -2.59 -11.89
N ASP A 137 -2.38 -2.55 -12.98
CA ASP A 137 -3.66 -3.22 -13.12
C ASP A 137 -3.48 -4.40 -14.09
N GLY A 138 -3.59 -5.62 -13.57
CA GLY A 138 -3.33 -6.82 -14.35
C GLY A 138 -3.23 -8.09 -13.52
N VAL A 139 -2.42 -9.03 -13.98
CA VAL A 139 -2.24 -10.35 -13.39
C VAL A 139 -0.76 -10.59 -13.10
N THR A 140 -0.45 -11.08 -11.91
CA THR A 140 0.89 -11.56 -11.56
C THR A 140 0.80 -13.00 -11.09
N ALA A 141 1.83 -13.77 -11.35
CA ALA A 141 1.96 -15.14 -10.90
C ALA A 141 3.39 -15.38 -10.44
N GLU A 142 3.56 -15.91 -9.24
CA GLU A 142 4.83 -16.38 -8.71
C GLU A 142 4.72 -17.86 -8.43
N ILE A 143 5.59 -18.66 -9.04
CA ILE A 143 5.62 -20.12 -8.87
C ILE A 143 6.86 -20.48 -8.05
N SER A 144 6.66 -21.18 -6.94
CA SER A 144 7.72 -21.55 -5.98
C SER A 144 7.76 -23.05 -5.72
N ALA A 145 7.44 -23.86 -6.74
CA ALA A 145 7.36 -25.33 -6.63
C ALA A 145 8.73 -26.02 -6.44
N VAL A 146 9.84 -25.33 -6.66
CA VAL A 146 11.20 -25.85 -6.48
C VAL A 146 11.90 -25.02 -5.40
N GLU A 147 12.52 -25.69 -4.42
CA GLU A 147 13.27 -25.00 -3.37
C GLU A 147 14.35 -24.08 -3.98
N ASN A 148 14.44 -22.85 -3.46
CA ASN A 148 15.37 -21.80 -3.92
C ASN A 148 15.18 -21.31 -5.37
N LEU A 149 14.03 -21.59 -5.99
CA LEU A 149 13.69 -21.04 -7.31
C LEU A 149 12.29 -20.42 -7.28
N VAL A 150 12.20 -19.14 -7.64
CA VAL A 150 10.93 -18.44 -7.84
C VAL A 150 10.86 -17.99 -9.29
N ILE A 151 9.80 -18.39 -9.98
CA ILE A 151 9.50 -17.93 -11.33
C ILE A 151 8.39 -16.90 -11.23
N SER A 152 8.71 -15.64 -11.50
CA SER A 152 7.74 -14.53 -11.49
C SER A 152 7.33 -14.17 -12.92
N MET A 153 6.04 -14.10 -13.16
CA MET A 153 5.41 -13.69 -14.41
C MET A 153 4.40 -12.58 -14.13
N ALA A 154 4.30 -11.61 -15.03
CA ALA A 154 3.32 -10.55 -14.92
C ALA A 154 2.79 -10.17 -16.29
N TRP A 155 1.51 -9.83 -16.32
CA TRP A 155 0.85 -9.18 -17.43
C TRP A 155 0.13 -7.96 -16.89
N ALA A 156 0.51 -6.77 -17.34
CA ALA A 156 -0.14 -5.53 -16.96
C ALA A 156 -0.92 -4.98 -18.15
N ARG A 157 -2.19 -4.61 -17.94
CA ARG A 157 -2.96 -3.86 -18.93
C ARG A 157 -2.49 -2.41 -18.97
N CYS A 158 -2.17 -1.85 -17.81
CA CYS A 158 -1.81 -0.45 -17.63
C CYS A 158 -1.01 -0.28 -16.32
N GLN A 159 -0.08 0.70 -16.32
CA GLN A 159 0.80 1.03 -15.19
C GLN A 159 0.46 2.43 -14.68
N THR A 160 0.22 2.55 -13.37
CA THR A 160 0.04 3.78 -12.57
C THR A 160 -1.14 4.72 -12.92
N LYS A 161 -1.52 4.89 -14.20
CA LYS A 161 -2.63 5.75 -14.63
C LYS A 161 -3.53 5.07 -15.65
N CYS A 162 -4.55 4.44 -15.11
CA CYS A 162 -5.86 4.22 -15.72
C CYS A 162 -6.86 4.82 -14.73
#